data_AF-A0A357EH37-F1
#
_entry.id   AF-A0A357EH37-F1
#
_cell.length_a   1.000
_cell.length_b   1.000
_cell.length_c   1.000
_cell.angle_alpha   90.00
_cell.angle_beta   90.00
_cell.angle_gamma   90.00
#
_symmetry.space_group_name_H-M   'P 1'
#
loop_
_entity.id
_entity.type
_entity.pdbx_description
1 polymer ?
#
loop_
_entity_poly.entity_id
_entity_poly.type
_entity_poly.pdbx_seq_one_letter_code
_entity_poly.pdbx_strand_id
1 'polypeptide(L)'
;MKISVPFALSRFWAIVVKEFIQMRRDRITFGMMIGVPLIQLVLFGFAINADPKHLPTAVLLADYGAQGRTLLQAIRNSTYFEFVREVTTEQEAEEVLSRGEAQFVINIPPNFSRDLLRGERPAILVEADATDPAATSNAIGSLRVLMAKALQHDLRGPLETLAGGQDPIELRVHARYNPEAITQYNIVPGLMGVVLTMTMVMITGLAITRERERGTMENLLSMPTKPFEVMIG
;
A
#
# COMPACT_ATOMS: atom_id res chain seq x y z
N MET A 1 14.15 -42.04 -40.00
CA MET A 1 13.29 -41.12 -40.77
C MET A 1 12.49 -40.28 -39.77
N LYS A 2 12.89 -39.02 -39.50
CA LYS A 2 12.15 -38.14 -38.57
C LYS A 2 10.90 -37.62 -39.30
N ILE A 3 9.76 -38.24 -39.07
CA ILE A 3 8.47 -37.77 -39.59
C ILE A 3 8.13 -36.50 -38.81
N SER A 4 8.43 -35.33 -39.37
CA SER A 4 8.08 -34.04 -38.77
C SER A 4 6.59 -33.79 -39.01
N VAL A 5 5.74 -34.23 -38.09
CA VAL A 5 4.31 -33.95 -38.14
C VAL A 5 4.09 -32.44 -37.90
N PRO A 6 3.36 -31.72 -38.76
CA PRO A 6 3.08 -30.29 -38.56
C PRO A 6 2.21 -30.08 -37.30
N PHE A 7 2.29 -28.88 -36.71
CA PHE A 7 1.40 -28.50 -35.60
C PHE A 7 -0.04 -28.61 -36.09
N ALA A 8 -0.87 -29.35 -35.35
CA ALA A 8 -2.27 -29.54 -35.71
C ALA A 8 -3.17 -29.06 -34.57
N LEU A 9 -4.03 -28.09 -34.88
CA LEU A 9 -4.94 -27.48 -33.91
C LEU A 9 -5.87 -28.51 -33.26
N SER A 10 -6.22 -29.58 -33.98
CA SER A 10 -7.02 -30.70 -33.48
C SER A 10 -6.30 -31.51 -32.38
N ARG A 11 -4.98 -31.74 -32.51
CA ARG A 11 -4.20 -32.44 -31.48
C ARG A 11 -4.02 -31.56 -30.24
N PHE A 12 -3.72 -30.28 -30.44
CA PHE A 12 -3.62 -29.32 -29.36
C PHE A 12 -4.93 -29.25 -28.55
N TRP A 13 -6.07 -29.11 -29.24
CA TRP A 13 -7.37 -29.09 -28.57
C TRP A 13 -7.67 -30.41 -27.84
N ALA A 14 -7.26 -31.55 -28.39
CA ALA A 14 -7.40 -32.83 -27.71
C ALA A 14 -6.58 -32.91 -26.41
N ILE A 15 -5.38 -32.34 -26.38
CA ILE A 15 -4.56 -32.24 -25.16
C ILE A 15 -5.25 -31.33 -24.14
N VAL A 16 -5.68 -30.12 -24.53
CA VAL A 16 -6.40 -29.18 -23.66
C VAL A 16 -7.64 -29.82 -23.03
N VAL A 17 -8.45 -30.52 -23.84
CA VAL A 17 -9.65 -31.21 -23.35
C VAL A 17 -9.29 -32.33 -22.38
N LYS A 18 -8.23 -33.11 -22.67
CA LYS A 18 -7.76 -34.16 -21.75
C LYS A 18 -7.33 -33.56 -20.41
N GLU A 19 -6.48 -32.54 -20.42
CA GLU A 19 -5.96 -31.92 -19.20
C GLU A 19 -7.09 -31.25 -18.40
N PHE A 20 -8.07 -30.62 -19.05
CA PHE A 20 -9.25 -30.07 -18.38
C PHE A 20 -10.11 -31.14 -17.70
N ILE A 21 -10.34 -32.28 -18.37
CA ILE A 21 -11.08 -33.42 -17.79
C ILE A 21 -10.31 -34.01 -16.60
N GLN A 22 -8.99 -34.14 -16.73
CA GLN A 22 -8.10 -34.67 -15.69
C GLN A 22 -8.09 -33.76 -14.45
N MET A 23 -8.00 -32.44 -14.65
CA MET A 23 -8.14 -31.43 -13.59
C MET A 23 -9.50 -31.52 -12.89
N ARG A 24 -10.60 -31.54 -13.65
CA ARG A 24 -11.97 -31.59 -13.10
C ARG A 24 -12.23 -32.83 -12.26
N ARG A 25 -11.64 -33.98 -12.63
CA ARG A 25 -11.79 -35.24 -11.89
C ARG A 25 -11.01 -35.21 -10.58
N ASP A 26 -9.95 -34.43 -10.52
CA ASP A 26 -9.15 -34.30 -9.31
C ASP A 26 -9.62 -33.17 -8.39
N ARG A 27 -10.52 -33.54 -7.50
CA ARG A 27 -11.13 -32.62 -6.53
C ARG A 27 -10.11 -31.99 -5.56
N ILE A 28 -9.00 -32.66 -5.27
CA ILE A 28 -7.99 -32.16 -4.33
C ILE A 28 -7.19 -31.04 -5.01
N THR A 29 -6.61 -31.27 -6.19
CA THR A 29 -5.89 -30.22 -6.92
C THR A 29 -6.81 -29.07 -7.32
N PHE A 30 -8.04 -29.35 -7.77
CA PHE A 30 -9.01 -28.30 -8.05
C PHE A 30 -9.37 -27.48 -6.79
N GLY A 31 -9.57 -28.17 -5.66
CA GLY A 31 -9.83 -27.53 -4.37
C GLY A 31 -8.67 -26.66 -3.90
N MET A 32 -7.42 -27.10 -4.06
CA MET A 32 -6.23 -26.30 -3.70
C MET A 32 -6.03 -25.11 -4.64
N MET A 33 -6.26 -25.29 -5.95
CA MET A 33 -6.15 -24.25 -6.96
C MET A 33 -7.06 -23.05 -6.70
N ILE A 34 -8.23 -23.26 -6.08
CA ILE A 34 -9.16 -22.20 -5.71
C ILE A 34 -9.01 -21.82 -4.24
N GLY A 35 -8.86 -22.82 -3.36
CA GLY A 35 -8.84 -22.65 -1.92
C GLY A 35 -7.59 -21.94 -1.41
N VAL A 36 -6.40 -22.28 -1.92
CA VAL A 36 -5.14 -21.64 -1.50
C VAL A 36 -5.13 -20.14 -1.81
N PRO A 37 -5.47 -19.68 -3.03
CA PRO A 37 -5.58 -18.25 -3.32
C PRO A 37 -6.60 -17.53 -2.45
N LEU A 38 -7.76 -18.14 -2.18
CA LEU A 38 -8.78 -17.54 -1.33
C LEU A 38 -8.30 -17.38 0.11
N ILE A 39 -7.68 -18.42 0.68
CA ILE A 39 -7.07 -18.33 2.02
C ILE A 39 -5.98 -17.28 2.04
N GLN A 40 -5.13 -17.20 1.02
CA GLN A 40 -4.10 -16.16 0.90
C GLN A 40 -4.70 -14.77 0.86
N LEU A 41 -5.77 -14.55 0.09
CA LEU A 41 -6.44 -13.25 0.02
C LEU A 41 -7.03 -12.84 1.37
N VAL A 42 -7.66 -13.78 2.09
CA VAL A 42 -8.18 -13.55 3.44
C VAL A 42 -7.03 -13.23 4.40
N LEU A 43 -5.98 -14.06 4.41
CA LEU A 43 -4.83 -13.88 5.29
C LEU A 43 -4.13 -12.55 5.02
N PHE A 44 -3.85 -12.20 3.76
CA PHE A 44 -3.24 -10.91 3.42
C PHE A 44 -4.18 -9.74 3.70
N GLY A 45 -5.48 -9.88 3.46
CA GLY A 45 -6.48 -8.87 3.82
C GLY A 45 -6.48 -8.53 5.31
N PHE A 46 -6.26 -9.53 6.18
CA PHE A 46 -6.15 -9.33 7.63
C PHE A 46 -4.72 -9.00 8.10
N ALA A 47 -3.69 -9.52 7.43
CA ALA A 47 -2.29 -9.37 7.83
C ALA A 47 -1.69 -8.03 7.41
N ILE A 48 -2.22 -7.39 6.37
CA ILE A 48 -1.84 -6.02 6.01
C ILE A 48 -2.41 -5.07 7.06
N ASN A 49 -1.63 -4.84 8.11
CA ASN A 49 -1.82 -3.73 9.02
C ASN A 49 -1.20 -2.48 8.38
N ALA A 50 -2.05 -1.56 7.96
CA ALA A 50 -1.67 -0.30 7.32
C ALA A 50 -1.21 0.77 8.33
N ASP A 51 -0.71 0.42 9.52
CA ASP A 51 -0.30 1.40 10.54
C ASP A 51 1.22 1.62 10.51
N PRO A 52 1.75 2.43 9.57
CA PRO A 52 3.17 2.71 9.52
C PRO A 52 3.59 3.55 10.72
N LYS A 53 4.83 3.36 11.15
CA LYS A 53 5.48 4.17 12.17
C LYS A 53 6.80 4.65 11.61
N HIS A 54 7.28 5.78 12.13
CA HIS A 54 8.55 6.39 11.71
C HIS A 54 8.56 6.80 10.22
N LEU A 55 7.50 7.48 9.78
CA LEU A 55 7.44 8.04 8.43
C LEU A 55 8.39 9.24 8.33
N PRO A 56 9.35 9.24 7.39
CA PRO A 56 10.29 10.33 7.21
C PRO A 56 9.56 11.65 6.96
N THR A 57 9.80 12.63 7.82
CA THR A 57 9.06 13.90 7.84
C THR A 57 10.05 15.06 7.91
N ALA A 58 9.83 16.04 7.06
CA ALA A 58 10.48 17.34 7.12
C ALA A 58 9.55 18.37 7.76
N VAL A 59 10.13 19.35 8.43
CA VAL A 59 9.39 20.47 9.02
C VAL A 59 9.87 21.79 8.44
N LEU A 60 8.94 22.61 7.98
CA LEU A 60 9.16 24.02 7.66
C LEU A 60 8.58 24.86 8.79
N LEU A 61 9.44 25.32 9.69
CA LEU A 61 9.04 26.07 10.88
C LEU A 61 9.25 27.57 10.66
N ALA A 62 8.18 28.29 10.31
CA ALA A 62 8.24 29.76 10.17
C ALA A 62 7.88 30.51 11.47
N ASP A 63 7.42 29.81 12.51
CA ASP A 63 7.06 30.38 13.82
C ASP A 63 7.74 29.63 14.98
N TYR A 64 8.64 30.30 15.71
CA TYR A 64 9.33 29.75 16.88
C TYR A 64 8.60 30.02 18.21
N GLY A 65 7.29 30.30 18.17
CA GLY A 65 6.48 30.55 19.37
C GLY A 65 6.32 29.32 20.27
N ALA A 66 5.63 29.49 21.39
CA ALA A 66 5.43 28.41 22.37
C ALA A 66 4.51 27.32 21.80
N GLN A 67 3.42 27.71 21.15
CA GLN A 67 2.39 26.82 20.63
C GLN A 67 2.91 26.02 19.42
N GLY A 68 3.69 26.65 18.53
CA GLY A 68 4.37 25.95 17.44
C GLY A 68 5.34 24.86 17.95
N ARG A 69 6.08 25.15 19.03
CA ARG A 69 6.98 24.16 19.68
C ARG A 69 6.23 23.04 20.37
N THR A 70 5.15 23.34 21.10
CA THR A 70 4.28 22.33 21.72
C THR A 70 3.74 21.37 20.67
N LEU A 71 3.26 21.91 19.54
CA LEU A 71 2.74 21.11 18.44
C LEU A 71 3.81 20.22 17.82
N LEU A 72 4.98 20.78 17.52
CA LEU A 72 6.10 20.02 16.94
C LEU A 72 6.53 18.87 17.85
N GLN A 73 6.60 19.11 19.17
CA GLN A 73 6.91 18.06 20.13
C GLN A 73 5.82 16.99 20.22
N ALA A 74 4.54 17.36 20.17
CA ALA A 74 3.45 16.39 20.16
C ALA A 74 3.48 15.49 18.93
N ILE A 75 3.77 16.06 17.75
CA ILE A 75 3.92 15.29 16.50
C ILE A 75 5.12 14.34 16.62
N ARG A 76 6.25 14.82 17.14
CA ARG A 76 7.47 14.01 17.32
C ARG A 76 7.28 12.86 18.30
N ASN A 77 6.40 13.02 19.29
CA ASN A 77 6.10 12.00 20.29
C ASN A 77 5.03 10.99 19.84
N SER A 78 4.42 11.17 18.67
CA SER A 78 3.33 10.31 18.18
C SER A 78 3.79 8.99 17.57
N THR A 79 5.11 8.79 17.40
CA THR A 79 5.74 7.62 16.73
C THR A 79 5.39 7.45 15.25
N TYR A 80 4.39 8.17 14.74
CA TYR A 80 4.02 8.18 13.32
C TYR A 80 5.04 8.90 12.46
N PHE A 81 5.54 10.04 12.93
CA PHE A 81 6.41 10.93 12.17
C PHE A 81 7.83 10.90 12.74
N GLU A 82 8.81 10.62 11.89
CA GLU A 82 10.23 10.73 12.21
C GLU A 82 10.78 11.99 11.56
N PHE A 83 11.16 12.99 12.36
CA PHE A 83 11.72 14.23 11.84
C PHE A 83 13.17 14.04 11.39
N VAL A 84 13.36 13.93 10.08
CA VAL A 84 14.68 13.69 9.45
C VAL A 84 15.39 15.00 9.08
N ARG A 85 14.63 16.07 8.80
CA ARG A 85 15.18 17.35 8.32
C ARG A 85 14.31 18.54 8.72
N GLU A 86 14.95 19.64 9.09
CA GLU A 86 14.30 20.95 9.18
C GLU A 86 14.65 21.69 7.88
N VAL A 87 13.62 22.10 7.14
CA VAL A 87 13.76 22.85 5.88
C VAL A 87 13.44 24.31 6.13
N THR A 88 14.10 25.19 5.39
CA THR A 88 14.02 26.64 5.62
C THR A 88 13.18 27.38 4.59
N THR A 89 12.98 26.76 3.41
CA THR A 89 12.23 27.34 2.29
C THR A 89 11.26 26.33 1.71
N GLU A 90 10.21 26.83 1.07
CA GLU A 90 9.22 26.01 0.35
C GLU A 90 9.83 25.26 -0.84
N GLN A 91 10.86 25.84 -1.49
CA GLN A 91 11.61 25.15 -2.53
C GLN A 91 12.42 23.98 -1.98
N GLU A 92 13.04 24.14 -0.81
CA GLU A 92 13.74 23.04 -0.15
C GLU A 92 12.77 21.94 0.31
N ALA A 93 11.59 22.31 0.81
CA ALA A 93 10.52 21.36 1.13
C ALA A 93 10.13 20.52 -0.09
N GLU A 94 9.92 21.18 -1.24
CA GLU A 94 9.58 20.51 -2.50
C GLU A 94 10.69 19.57 -2.97
N GLU A 95 11.95 20.01 -2.90
CA GLU A 95 13.09 19.19 -3.29
C GLU A 95 13.20 17.92 -2.42
N VAL A 96 13.03 18.05 -1.10
CA VAL A 96 13.11 16.93 -0.17
C VAL A 96 11.98 15.92 -0.40
N LEU A 97 10.76 16.37 -0.70
CA LEU A 97 9.65 15.49 -1.10
C LEU A 97 9.93 14.81 -2.44
N SER A 98 10.36 15.57 -3.46
CA SER A 98 10.58 15.05 -4.82
C SER A 98 11.73 14.03 -4.90
N ARG A 99 12.74 14.15 -4.03
CA ARG A 99 13.86 13.21 -3.92
C ARG A 99 13.52 11.97 -3.10
N GLY A 100 12.36 11.93 -2.43
CA GLY A 100 11.98 10.87 -1.50
C GLY A 100 12.79 10.86 -0.20
N GLU A 101 13.45 11.97 0.15
CA GLU A 101 14.16 12.12 1.43
C GLU A 101 13.18 12.25 2.61
N ALA A 102 12.01 12.84 2.37
CA ALA A 102 10.88 12.81 3.29
C ALA A 102 9.59 12.41 2.55
N GLN A 103 8.67 11.73 3.24
CA GLN A 103 7.32 11.46 2.75
C GLN A 103 6.32 12.55 3.14
N PHE A 104 6.64 13.35 4.16
CA PHE A 104 5.80 14.44 4.62
C PHE A 104 6.59 15.72 4.80
N VAL A 105 5.97 16.86 4.49
CA VAL A 105 6.41 18.19 4.93
C VAL A 105 5.30 18.81 5.75
N ILE A 106 5.61 19.19 6.98
CA ILE A 106 4.72 19.94 7.85
C ILE A 106 5.17 21.40 7.85
N ASN A 107 4.34 22.27 7.30
CA ASN A 107 4.58 23.71 7.23
C ASN A 107 3.73 24.44 8.27
N ILE A 108 4.43 25.03 9.25
CA ILE A 108 3.85 25.86 10.29
C ILE A 108 4.03 27.33 9.86
N PRO A 109 2.94 28.08 9.59
CA PRO A 109 3.02 29.41 9.01
C PRO A 109 3.63 30.43 9.98
N PRO A 110 4.16 31.55 9.46
CA PRO A 110 4.65 32.63 10.31
C PRO A 110 3.50 33.21 11.14
N ASN A 111 3.78 33.59 12.39
CA ASN A 111 2.81 34.12 13.35
C ASN A 111 1.75 33.12 13.85
N PHE A 112 1.90 31.82 13.59
CA PHE A 112 1.00 30.77 14.07
C PHE A 112 0.59 30.96 15.54
N SER A 113 1.58 31.14 16.42
CA SER A 113 1.33 31.31 17.85
C SER A 113 0.54 32.60 18.17
N ARG A 114 0.82 33.68 17.45
CA ARG A 114 0.14 34.97 17.65
C ARG A 114 -1.32 34.90 17.22
N ASP A 115 -1.58 34.30 16.06
CA ASP A 115 -2.91 34.27 15.46
C ASP A 115 -3.80 33.29 16.25
N LEU A 116 -3.25 32.17 16.73
CA LEU A 116 -3.92 31.28 17.67
C LEU A 116 -4.29 31.99 18.99
N LEU A 117 -3.38 32.78 19.58
CA LEU A 117 -3.64 33.55 20.80
C LEU A 117 -4.70 34.65 20.62
N ARG A 118 -4.96 35.09 19.38
CA ARG A 118 -6.03 36.04 19.03
C ARG A 118 -7.41 35.39 18.92
N GLY A 119 -7.49 34.06 19.08
CA GLY A 119 -8.70 33.30 18.83
C GLY A 119 -8.94 33.00 17.35
N GLU A 120 -7.96 33.27 16.48
CA GLU A 120 -8.01 32.87 15.07
C GLU A 120 -7.64 31.39 14.94
N ARG A 121 -7.90 30.81 13.77
CA ARG A 121 -7.60 29.41 13.45
C ARG A 121 -6.55 29.34 12.36
N PRO A 122 -5.26 29.45 12.70
CA PRO A 122 -4.20 29.40 11.70
C PRO A 122 -4.21 28.05 10.98
N ALA A 123 -3.89 28.07 9.68
CA ALA A 123 -3.85 26.87 8.86
C ALA A 123 -2.45 26.26 8.86
N ILE A 124 -2.35 24.97 9.17
CA ILE A 124 -1.12 24.20 9.02
C ILE A 124 -1.22 23.43 7.72
N LEU A 125 -0.21 23.58 6.87
CA LEU A 125 -0.13 22.87 5.61
C LEU A 125 0.67 21.59 5.81
N VAL A 126 0.12 20.47 5.37
CA VAL A 126 0.80 19.18 5.32
C VAL A 126 0.84 18.72 3.88
N GLU A 127 2.03 18.69 3.34
CA GLU A 127 2.30 18.13 2.02
C GLU A 127 2.74 16.69 2.20
N ALA A 128 2.13 15.77 1.46
CA ALA A 128 2.44 14.35 1.57
C ALA A 128 2.71 13.72 0.20
N ASP A 129 3.78 12.95 0.13
CA ASP A 129 3.97 11.97 -0.92
C ASP A 129 3.00 10.79 -0.68
N ALA A 130 1.84 10.90 -1.32
CA ALA A 130 0.76 9.92 -1.22
C ALA A 130 0.93 8.73 -2.18
N THR A 131 2.16 8.38 -2.57
CA THR A 131 2.46 7.18 -3.37
C THR A 131 2.06 5.89 -2.64
N ASP A 132 2.17 5.86 -1.30
CA ASP A 132 1.58 4.83 -0.44
C ASP A 132 0.40 5.40 0.37
N PRO A 133 -0.85 5.27 -0.14
CA PRO A 133 -2.04 5.78 0.53
C PRO A 133 -2.32 5.08 1.86
N ALA A 134 -1.91 3.82 2.02
CA ALA A 134 -2.16 3.06 3.23
C ALA A 134 -1.35 3.65 4.39
N ALA A 135 -0.09 3.96 4.11
CA ALA A 135 0.77 4.63 5.06
C ALA A 135 0.34 6.09 5.30
N THR A 136 0.08 6.82 4.22
CA THR A 136 -0.11 8.27 4.28
C THR A 136 -1.44 8.68 4.93
N SER A 137 -2.52 7.95 4.66
CA SER A 137 -3.86 8.29 5.17
C SER A 137 -3.98 8.13 6.69
N ASN A 138 -3.38 7.07 7.24
CA ASN A 138 -3.42 6.82 8.69
C ASN A 138 -2.61 7.86 9.46
N ALA A 139 -1.46 8.26 8.94
CA ALA A 139 -0.65 9.35 9.51
C ALA A 139 -1.37 10.70 9.48
N ILE A 140 -2.03 11.05 8.36
CA ILE A 140 -2.82 12.29 8.25
C ILE A 140 -4.00 12.28 9.23
N GLY A 141 -4.69 11.14 9.35
CA GLY A 141 -5.79 10.96 10.29
C GLY A 141 -5.35 11.12 11.75
N SER A 142 -4.20 10.53 12.11
CA SER A 142 -3.64 10.66 13.45
C SER A 142 -3.21 12.09 13.75
N LEU A 143 -2.66 12.81 12.76
CA LEU A 143 -2.21 14.18 12.92
C LEU A 143 -3.33 15.11 13.41
N ARG A 144 -4.54 15.02 12.84
CA ARG A 144 -5.70 15.83 13.32
C ARG A 144 -5.95 15.65 14.81
N VAL A 145 -6.00 14.40 15.26
CA VAL A 145 -6.26 14.04 16.66
C VAL A 145 -5.11 14.50 17.55
N LEU A 146 -3.86 14.35 17.09
CA LEU A 146 -2.66 14.77 17.81
C LEU A 146 -2.61 16.28 17.99
N MET A 147 -2.89 17.05 16.94
CA MET A 147 -2.88 18.51 16.99
C MET A 147 -3.96 19.04 17.94
N ALA A 148 -5.18 18.50 17.85
CA ALA A 148 -6.26 18.87 18.77
C ALA A 148 -5.88 18.57 20.22
N LYS A 149 -5.32 17.39 20.50
CA LYS A 149 -4.89 17.00 21.85
C LYS A 149 -3.70 17.79 22.37
N ALA A 150 -2.74 18.13 21.50
CA ALA A 150 -1.56 18.91 21.86
C ALA A 150 -1.94 20.31 22.39
N LEU A 151 -2.91 20.95 21.74
CA LEU A 151 -3.36 22.29 22.09
C LEU A 151 -4.38 22.33 23.22
N GLN A 152 -4.98 21.20 23.64
CA GLN A 152 -5.97 21.20 24.74
C GLN A 152 -5.46 21.87 26.02
N HIS A 153 -4.16 21.82 26.30
CA HIS A 153 -3.59 22.49 27.46
C HIS A 153 -3.47 24.02 27.28
N ASP A 154 -3.23 24.47 26.05
CA ASP A 154 -3.04 25.88 25.68
C ASP A 154 -4.39 26.60 25.47
N LEU A 155 -5.47 25.86 25.18
CA LEU A 155 -6.82 26.38 24.95
C LEU A 155 -7.60 26.61 26.26
N ARG A 156 -6.99 27.28 27.22
CA ARG A 156 -7.60 27.63 28.51
C ARG A 156 -7.84 29.13 28.64
N GLY A 157 -8.85 29.54 29.40
CA GLY A 157 -9.16 30.96 29.64
C GLY A 157 -9.76 31.64 28.40
N PRO A 158 -9.20 32.75 27.88
CA PRO A 158 -9.75 33.47 26.72
C PRO A 158 -9.94 32.61 25.45
N LEU A 159 -9.22 31.49 25.35
CA LEU A 159 -9.24 30.56 24.22
C LEU A 159 -10.17 29.36 24.43
N GLU A 160 -10.91 29.30 25.54
CA GLU A 160 -11.84 28.19 25.85
C GLU A 160 -12.97 28.07 24.81
N THR A 161 -13.30 29.16 24.12
CA THR A 161 -14.23 29.18 22.97
C THR A 161 -13.76 28.35 21.78
N LEU A 162 -12.45 28.11 21.65
CA LEU A 162 -11.87 27.23 20.63
C LEU A 162 -11.82 25.75 21.06
N ALA A 163 -12.04 25.44 22.33
CA ALA A 163 -11.96 24.07 22.86
C ALA A 163 -13.28 23.27 22.72
N GLY A 164 -14.43 23.95 22.64
CA GLY A 164 -15.77 23.32 22.72
C GLY A 164 -16.53 23.18 21.39
N GLY A 165 -15.91 23.50 20.26
CA GLY A 165 -16.60 23.58 18.97
C GLY A 165 -15.85 22.89 17.82
N GLN A 166 -15.38 23.69 16.87
CA GLN A 166 -14.59 23.25 15.71
C GLN A 166 -13.10 23.21 16.04
N ASP A 167 -12.33 22.42 15.29
CA ASP A 167 -10.89 22.25 15.53
C ASP A 167 -10.17 23.61 15.66
N PRO A 168 -9.27 23.77 16.66
CA PRO A 168 -8.59 25.03 16.96
C PRO A 168 -7.60 25.48 15.87
N ILE A 169 -7.26 24.58 14.96
CA ILE A 169 -6.32 24.76 13.85
C ILE A 169 -6.99 24.20 12.59
N GLU A 170 -6.85 24.89 11.46
CA GLU A 170 -7.21 24.33 10.17
C GLU A 170 -6.08 23.43 9.65
N LEU A 171 -6.31 22.12 9.49
CA LEU A 171 -5.35 21.25 8.82
C LEU A 171 -5.62 21.22 7.31
N ARG A 172 -4.72 21.81 6.53
CA ARG A 172 -4.76 21.76 5.07
C ARG A 172 -3.82 20.66 4.58
N VAL A 173 -4.37 19.64 3.95
CA VAL A 173 -3.61 18.51 3.44
C VAL A 173 -3.49 18.64 1.93
N HIS A 174 -2.27 18.60 1.42
CA HIS A 174 -1.98 18.58 -0.01
C HIS A 174 -1.33 17.25 -0.39
N ALA A 175 -2.15 16.30 -0.86
CA ALA A 175 -1.68 15.01 -1.33
C ALA A 175 -1.27 15.09 -2.80
N ARG A 176 0.01 14.85 -3.10
CA ARG A 176 0.58 15.02 -4.46
C ARG A 176 0.13 13.95 -5.45
N TYR A 177 0.05 12.68 -5.01
CA TYR A 177 -0.14 11.53 -5.91
C TYR A 177 -1.46 10.77 -5.74
N ASN A 178 -2.13 10.86 -4.59
CA ASN A 178 -3.45 10.23 -4.37
C ASN A 178 -4.38 11.10 -3.49
N PRO A 179 -5.08 12.08 -4.09
CA PRO A 179 -5.99 12.96 -3.35
C PRO A 179 -7.24 12.26 -2.80
N GLU A 180 -7.63 11.10 -3.33
CA GLU A 180 -8.82 10.36 -2.88
C GLU A 180 -8.52 9.34 -1.77
N ALA A 181 -7.23 9.09 -1.46
CA ALA A 181 -6.80 8.18 -0.40
C ALA A 181 -7.40 6.75 -0.50
N ILE A 182 -7.72 6.28 -1.72
CA ILE A 182 -8.35 4.96 -1.92
C ILE A 182 -7.25 3.88 -1.89
N THR A 183 -7.05 3.29 -0.73
CA THR A 183 -6.07 2.21 -0.47
C THR A 183 -6.32 0.94 -1.29
N GLN A 184 -7.57 0.70 -1.68
CA GLN A 184 -7.98 -0.47 -2.46
C GLN A 184 -7.30 -0.53 -3.84
N TYR A 185 -7.02 0.62 -4.47
CA TYR A 185 -6.43 0.65 -5.81
C TYR A 185 -4.94 0.29 -5.85
N ASN A 186 -4.24 0.35 -4.71
CA ASN A 186 -2.83 -0.04 -4.64
C ASN A 186 -2.65 -1.47 -4.10
N ILE A 187 -3.37 -1.82 -3.04
CA ILE A 187 -3.21 -3.11 -2.36
C ILE A 187 -3.80 -4.25 -3.20
N VAL A 188 -4.99 -4.05 -3.79
CA VAL A 188 -5.69 -5.12 -4.52
C VAL A 188 -4.89 -5.59 -5.74
N PRO A 189 -4.39 -4.73 -6.65
CA PRO A 189 -3.60 -5.20 -7.79
C PRO A 189 -2.28 -5.85 -7.38
N GLY A 190 -1.58 -5.32 -6.37
CA GLY A 190 -0.33 -5.89 -5.87
C GLY A 190 -0.52 -7.29 -5.29
N LEU A 191 -1.54 -7.46 -4.44
CA LEU A 191 -1.90 -8.77 -3.90
C LEU A 191 -2.35 -9.74 -4.98
N MET A 192 -3.17 -9.29 -5.94
CA MET A 192 -3.56 -10.14 -7.07
C MET A 192 -2.33 -10.63 -7.83
N GLY A 193 -1.34 -9.77 -8.09
CA GLY A 193 -0.09 -10.17 -8.74
C GLY A 193 0.67 -11.25 -7.96
N VAL A 194 0.86 -11.06 -6.65
CA VAL A 194 1.57 -12.03 -5.79
C VAL A 194 0.81 -13.35 -5.69
N VAL A 195 -0.50 -13.29 -5.46
CA VAL A 195 -1.36 -14.47 -5.36
C VAL A 195 -1.35 -15.24 -6.67
N LEU A 196 -1.53 -14.56 -7.82
CA LEU A 196 -1.53 -15.22 -9.12
C LEU A 196 -0.19 -15.87 -9.45
N THR A 197 0.93 -15.17 -9.23
CA THR A 197 2.27 -15.72 -9.50
C THR A 197 2.57 -16.92 -8.63
N MET A 198 2.33 -16.83 -7.31
CA MET A 198 2.52 -17.94 -6.39
C MET A 198 1.62 -19.13 -6.73
N THR A 199 0.38 -18.87 -7.11
CA THR A 199 -0.59 -19.90 -7.52
C THR A 199 -0.16 -20.58 -8.81
N MET A 200 0.26 -19.83 -9.84
CA MET A 200 0.78 -20.38 -11.09
C MET A 200 2.01 -21.26 -10.85
N VAL A 201 2.97 -20.80 -10.04
CA VAL A 201 4.17 -21.58 -9.70
C VAL A 201 3.80 -22.87 -8.98
N MET A 202 2.92 -22.79 -7.98
CA MET A 202 2.51 -23.95 -7.18
C MET A 202 1.77 -24.99 -8.03
N ILE A 203 0.81 -24.56 -8.86
CA ILE A 203 0.04 -25.45 -9.73
C ILE A 203 0.93 -26.08 -10.80
N THR A 204 1.78 -25.30 -11.45
CA THR A 204 2.69 -25.80 -12.49
C THR A 204 3.66 -26.83 -11.92
N GLY A 205 4.23 -26.54 -10.75
CA GLY A 205 5.09 -27.47 -10.03
C GLY A 205 4.37 -28.78 -9.70
N LEU A 206 3.18 -28.68 -9.09
CA LEU A 206 2.35 -29.85 -8.74
C LEU A 206 1.91 -30.66 -9.97
N ALA A 207 1.60 -30.01 -11.08
CA ALA A 207 1.20 -30.69 -12.32
C ALA A 207 2.36 -31.54 -12.85
N ILE A 208 3.57 -30.97 -12.95
CA ILE A 208 4.76 -31.66 -13.47
C ILE A 208 5.20 -32.80 -12.54
N THR A 209 5.27 -32.55 -11.22
CA THR A 209 5.71 -33.60 -10.27
C THR A 209 4.75 -34.77 -10.27
N ARG A 210 3.45 -34.51 -10.31
CA ARG A 210 2.43 -35.54 -10.31
C ARG A 210 2.43 -36.38 -11.58
N GLU A 211 2.65 -35.77 -12.75
CA GLU A 211 2.76 -36.50 -14.02
C GLU A 211 3.97 -37.44 -14.01
N ARG A 212 5.04 -37.03 -13.33
CA ARG A 212 6.22 -37.88 -13.10
C ARG A 212 5.95 -39.02 -12.12
N GLU A 213 5.24 -38.76 -11.01
CA GLU A 213 4.90 -39.78 -10.01
C GLU A 213 3.92 -40.83 -10.51
N ARG A 214 2.97 -40.45 -11.37
CA ARG A 214 1.96 -41.36 -11.94
C ARG A 214 2.46 -42.16 -13.15
N GLY A 215 3.69 -41.90 -13.63
CA GLY A 215 4.25 -42.52 -14.83
C GLY A 215 3.54 -42.12 -16.13
N THR A 216 2.63 -41.15 -16.08
CA THR A 216 1.87 -40.70 -17.25
C THR A 216 2.73 -39.90 -18.24
N MET A 217 3.90 -39.44 -17.79
CA MET A 217 4.95 -38.88 -18.65
C MET A 217 5.43 -39.85 -19.74
N GLU A 218 5.51 -41.14 -19.45
CA GLU A 218 5.92 -42.18 -20.43
C GLU A 218 4.84 -42.37 -21.51
N ASN A 219 3.57 -42.28 -21.12
CA ASN A 219 2.44 -42.32 -22.05
C ASN A 219 2.42 -41.09 -22.96
N LEU A 220 2.78 -39.89 -22.47
CA LEU A 220 2.91 -38.69 -23.30
C LEU A 220 4.04 -38.81 -24.34
N LEU A 221 5.15 -39.47 -24.00
CA LEU A 221 6.28 -39.69 -24.91
C LEU A 221 5.96 -40.67 -26.05
N SER A 222 4.96 -41.54 -25.87
CA SER A 222 4.50 -42.48 -26.90
C SER A 222 3.42 -41.91 -27.82
N MET A 223 2.86 -40.75 -27.50
CA MET A 223 1.88 -40.05 -28.35
C MET A 223 2.58 -39.23 -29.45
N PRO A 224 1.98 -39.08 -30.65
CA PRO A 224 2.52 -38.25 -31.73
C PRO A 224 2.30 -36.75 -31.46
N THR A 225 2.62 -36.28 -30.26
CA THR A 225 2.43 -34.90 -29.77
C THR A 225 3.77 -34.22 -29.55
N LYS A 226 3.85 -32.91 -29.84
CA LYS A 226 5.10 -32.15 -29.64
C LYS A 226 5.26 -31.72 -28.18
N PRO A 227 6.50 -31.60 -27.66
CA PRO A 227 6.74 -31.05 -26.33
C PRO A 227 6.08 -29.69 -26.10
N PHE A 228 6.07 -28.81 -27.11
CA PHE A 228 5.41 -27.50 -27.03
C PHE A 228 3.87 -27.59 -27.00
N GLU A 229 3.29 -28.59 -27.67
CA GLU A 229 1.84 -28.84 -27.63
C GLU A 229 1.39 -29.31 -26.24
N VAL A 230 2.26 -30.06 -25.55
CA VAL A 230 2.04 -30.53 -24.17
C VAL A 230 2.30 -29.43 -23.13
N MET A 231 3.24 -28.52 -23.37
CA MET A 231 3.56 -27.43 -22.44
C MET A 231 2.53 -26.29 -22.45
N ILE A 232 1.88 -26.04 -23.59
CA ILE A 232 0.82 -25.01 -23.70
C ILE A 232 -0.56 -25.57 -23.35
N GLY A 233 -0.80 -26.84 -23.66
CA GLY A 233 -2.08 -27.52 -23.42
C GLY A 233 -2.29 -27.87 -21.96
#